data_AF-A0A1P8XDN5-F1
#
_entry.id   AF-A0A1P8XDN5-F1
#
_cell.length_a   1.000
_cell.length_b   1.000
_cell.length_c   1.000
_cell.angle_alpha   90.00
_cell.angle_beta   90.00
_cell.angle_gamma   90.00
#
_symmetry.space_group_name_H-M   'P 1'
#
loop_
_entity.id
_entity.type
_entity.pdbx_description
1 polymer ?
#
loop_
_entity_poly.entity_id
_entity_poly.type
_entity_poly.pdbx_seq_one_letter_code
_entity_poly.pdbx_strand_id
1 'polypeptide(L)'
;MTVRRHTLAGQTYTFDSLVEVMAKASPARSGDQLAGCAADTDAERAAARYALAEIPLADFLTEVVVPYETDEVTRLIIDSHDAEAFAPVKSLTVGELRNWLLRMVIDPEGAEKVTALAPGLTPEMVAAVSKLMRNQDLVAVARLPLVTSAFRSTIGLPGRLASRLQPNHPTDNPHGVAAATLDGLLMGSGDAVIGINPATDSPRAVSELLRLLDEIRSRYDIPTQSCVLTHVTTTIDLIDKGAPVDLVFQSIAGTEATNKGFGITIDLLRQGMEAGRSLQRGTVGNNVMYLETGQGSALSAGGHLGVGNQPVDQQTLEARAYAVAREVEPLLVNTVVGFIGPEYLYDGKQIIRAGLEDNFCGRLLGLPMGVDVCYTNHAEADGDDMDVLLTLLSAAGTAFVIAVPGADDIMLGYQSLSFHDVLYARRTLGLKPAPEFEEWLAAQNMIGADGLIRPLDASASSLRALAASA
;
A
#
# COMPACT_ATOMS: atom_id res chain seq x y z
N MET A 1 2.52 27.39 -19.39
CA MET A 1 3.13 26.05 -19.48
C MET A 1 4.63 26.24 -19.65
N THR A 2 5.41 25.62 -18.77
CA THR A 2 6.87 25.73 -18.78
C THR A 2 7.44 24.63 -19.67
N VAL A 3 8.03 25.02 -20.80
CA VAL A 3 8.65 24.06 -21.73
C VAL A 3 10.02 23.65 -21.20
N ARG A 4 10.25 22.34 -21.08
CA ARG A 4 11.48 21.74 -20.55
C ARG A 4 12.26 21.12 -21.69
N ARG A 5 13.59 21.28 -21.71
CA ARG A 5 14.45 20.79 -22.80
C ARG A 5 15.72 20.14 -22.26
N HIS A 6 16.16 19.08 -22.93
CA HIS A 6 17.45 18.47 -22.66
C HIS A 6 18.11 17.98 -23.95
N THR A 7 19.41 18.24 -24.10
CA THR A 7 20.19 17.79 -25.26
C THR A 7 21.06 16.61 -24.86
N LEU A 8 20.79 15.43 -25.46
CA LEU A 8 21.52 14.19 -25.22
C LEU A 8 22.10 13.68 -26.53
N ALA A 9 23.42 13.48 -26.59
CA ALA A 9 24.14 12.99 -27.77
C ALA A 9 23.84 13.77 -29.08
N GLY A 10 23.63 15.08 -28.98
CA GLY A 10 23.34 15.96 -30.13
C GLY A 10 21.87 16.03 -30.55
N GLN A 11 20.98 15.22 -29.96
CA GLN A 11 19.54 15.34 -30.13
C GLN A 11 18.95 16.18 -28.99
N THR A 12 18.09 17.16 -29.33
CA THR A 12 17.34 17.93 -28.32
C THR A 12 15.94 17.36 -28.17
N TYR A 13 15.61 16.99 -26.95
CA TYR A 13 14.27 16.54 -26.53
C TYR A 13 13.57 17.72 -25.87
N THR A 14 12.27 17.88 -26.15
CA THR A 14 11.42 18.93 -25.59
C THR A 14 10.21 18.26 -24.95
N PHE A 15 9.84 18.72 -23.77
CA PHE A 15 8.67 18.29 -23.01
C PHE A 15 7.84 19.52 -22.70
N ASP A 16 6.57 19.52 -23.10
CA ASP A 16 5.74 20.72 -23.13
C ASP A 16 4.97 20.96 -21.82
N SER A 17 4.99 19.98 -20.91
CA SER A 17 4.30 20.05 -19.61
C SER A 17 5.00 19.24 -18.53
N LEU A 18 4.62 19.49 -17.27
CA LEU A 18 5.00 18.64 -16.14
C LEU A 18 4.45 17.21 -16.29
N VAL A 19 3.22 17.06 -16.79
CA VAL A 19 2.59 15.74 -17.02
C VAL A 19 3.44 14.89 -17.97
N GLU A 20 3.89 15.48 -19.08
CA GLU A 20 4.68 14.77 -20.09
C GLU A 20 6.06 14.35 -19.55
N VAL A 21 6.80 15.26 -18.91
CA VAL A 21 8.14 14.94 -18.40
C VAL A 21 8.09 13.90 -17.26
N MET A 22 7.06 13.97 -16.40
CA MET A 22 6.82 12.98 -15.34
C MET A 22 6.54 11.59 -15.93
N ALA A 23 5.66 11.53 -16.93
CA ALA A 23 5.29 10.27 -17.56
C ALA A 23 6.45 9.64 -18.34
N LYS A 24 7.16 10.42 -19.16
CA LYS A 24 8.29 9.93 -19.95
C LYS A 24 9.51 9.59 -19.09
N ALA A 25 9.63 10.13 -17.88
CA ALA A 25 10.71 9.76 -16.95
C ALA A 25 10.48 8.41 -16.24
N SER A 26 9.25 7.90 -16.20
CA SER A 26 8.92 6.60 -15.61
C SER A 26 9.78 5.47 -16.21
N PRO A 27 10.14 4.43 -15.44
CA PRO A 27 10.54 3.14 -16.02
C PRO A 27 9.50 2.63 -17.03
N ALA A 28 9.89 1.75 -17.94
CA ALA A 28 8.94 1.17 -18.90
C ALA A 28 7.85 0.38 -18.16
N ARG A 29 6.59 0.66 -18.49
CA ARG A 29 5.38 0.00 -17.97
C ARG A 29 4.37 -0.15 -19.09
N SER A 30 3.71 -1.30 -19.17
CA SER A 30 2.68 -1.53 -20.19
C SER A 30 1.49 -0.59 -20.04
N GLY A 31 1.07 -0.25 -18.81
CA GLY A 31 -0.05 0.68 -18.62
C GLY A 31 0.24 2.10 -19.08
N ASP A 32 1.49 2.57 -18.90
CA ASP A 32 1.90 3.90 -19.40
C ASP A 32 1.99 3.91 -20.93
N GLN A 33 2.35 2.77 -21.54
CA GLN A 33 2.32 2.60 -23.00
C GLN A 33 0.88 2.56 -23.52
N LEU A 34 -0.01 1.84 -22.83
CA LEU A 34 -1.44 1.77 -23.16
C LEU A 34 -2.11 3.14 -23.06
N ALA A 35 -1.76 3.94 -22.06
CA ALA A 35 -2.22 5.31 -21.89
C ALA A 35 -1.63 6.29 -22.93
N GLY A 36 -0.60 5.86 -23.69
CA GLY A 36 0.09 6.70 -24.66
C GLY A 36 0.98 7.79 -24.04
N CYS A 37 1.43 7.61 -22.80
CA CYS A 37 2.24 8.59 -22.07
C CYS A 37 3.70 8.16 -21.84
N ALA A 38 4.04 6.90 -22.10
CA ALA A 38 5.40 6.39 -21.97
C ALA A 38 6.36 7.06 -22.98
N ALA A 39 7.66 7.08 -22.64
CA ALA A 39 8.71 7.45 -23.59
C ALA A 39 8.83 6.42 -24.72
N ASP A 40 9.01 6.90 -25.95
CA ASP A 40 9.13 6.09 -27.17
C ASP A 40 10.45 5.31 -27.23
N THR A 41 11.49 5.85 -26.59
CA THR A 41 12.84 5.25 -26.58
C THR A 41 13.50 5.42 -25.21
N ASP A 42 14.48 4.58 -24.92
CA ASP A 42 15.30 4.73 -23.72
C ASP A 42 16.12 6.03 -23.71
N ALA A 43 16.48 6.55 -24.88
CA ALA A 43 17.17 7.84 -25.00
C ALA A 43 16.24 9.00 -24.61
N GLU A 44 14.97 8.96 -25.04
CA GLU A 44 13.97 9.94 -24.62
C GLU A 44 13.68 9.81 -23.12
N ARG A 45 13.53 8.59 -22.60
CA ARG A 45 13.34 8.34 -21.15
C ARG A 45 14.50 8.90 -20.34
N ALA A 46 15.74 8.71 -20.79
CA ALA A 46 16.91 9.28 -20.16
C ALA A 46 16.88 10.82 -20.21
N ALA A 47 16.56 11.41 -21.36
CA ALA A 47 16.43 12.86 -21.50
C ALA A 47 15.31 13.45 -20.61
N ALA A 48 14.18 12.74 -20.46
CA ALA A 48 13.09 13.11 -19.58
C ALA A 48 13.54 13.08 -18.12
N ARG A 49 14.32 12.07 -17.69
CA ARG A 49 14.89 12.01 -16.34
C ARG A 49 15.87 13.14 -16.06
N TYR A 50 16.71 13.50 -17.04
CA TYR A 50 17.58 14.67 -16.91
C TYR A 50 16.78 15.97 -16.80
N ALA A 51 15.74 16.14 -17.62
CA ALA A 51 14.86 17.31 -17.52
C ALA A 51 14.10 17.35 -16.19
N LEU A 52 13.61 16.21 -15.70
CA LEU A 52 12.92 16.06 -14.42
C LEU A 52 13.83 16.41 -13.24
N ALA A 53 15.09 15.99 -13.28
CA ALA A 53 16.07 16.26 -12.23
C ALA A 53 16.32 17.75 -11.99
N GLU A 54 16.12 18.60 -12.99
CA GLU A 54 16.33 20.05 -12.92
C GLU A 54 15.09 20.83 -12.47
N ILE A 55 13.93 20.17 -12.29
CA ILE A 55 12.70 20.85 -11.88
C ILE A 55 12.80 21.24 -10.40
N PRO A 56 12.64 22.52 -10.03
CA PRO A 56 12.53 22.95 -8.64
C PRO A 56 11.34 22.27 -7.94
N LEU A 57 11.53 21.81 -6.70
CA LEU A 57 10.42 21.22 -5.94
C LEU A 57 9.25 22.19 -5.77
N ALA A 58 9.54 23.48 -5.56
CA ALA A 58 8.51 24.51 -5.41
C ALA A 58 7.56 24.64 -6.63
N ASP A 59 7.98 24.21 -7.83
CA ASP A 59 7.12 24.26 -9.02
C ASP A 59 5.89 23.34 -8.86
N PHE A 60 6.02 22.21 -8.17
CA PHE A 60 4.91 21.26 -7.92
C PHE A 60 3.78 21.85 -7.05
N LEU A 61 4.01 22.99 -6.40
CA LEU A 61 2.98 23.70 -5.62
C LEU A 61 2.13 24.65 -6.50
N THR A 62 2.54 24.87 -7.74
CA THR A 62 1.87 25.83 -8.66
C THR A 62 1.57 25.24 -10.04
N GLU A 63 2.34 24.26 -10.49
CA GLU A 63 2.11 23.49 -11.71
C GLU A 63 1.57 22.10 -11.33
N VAL A 64 0.25 21.96 -11.28
CA VAL A 64 -0.43 20.70 -10.91
C VAL A 64 -0.58 19.76 -12.10
N VAL A 65 -0.58 18.45 -11.84
CA VAL A 65 -0.79 17.41 -12.88
C VAL A 65 -2.26 17.13 -13.18
N VAL A 66 -3.15 17.35 -12.20
CA VAL A 66 -4.61 17.27 -12.34
C VAL A 66 -5.22 18.61 -11.86
N PRO A 67 -6.17 19.24 -12.58
CA PRO A 67 -6.62 20.60 -12.28
C PRO A 67 -7.24 20.77 -10.88
N TYR A 68 -6.80 21.79 -10.14
CA TYR A 68 -7.27 22.09 -8.78
C TYR A 68 -8.79 22.33 -8.72
N GLU A 69 -9.33 23.01 -9.73
CA GLU A 69 -10.73 23.43 -9.79
C GLU A 69 -11.70 22.25 -9.93
N THR A 70 -11.24 21.11 -10.46
CA THR A 70 -12.10 19.97 -10.81
C THR A 70 -11.75 18.69 -10.06
N ASP A 71 -10.76 18.72 -9.16
CA ASP A 71 -10.24 17.52 -8.50
C ASP A 71 -10.00 17.74 -6.99
N GLU A 72 -10.80 17.08 -6.16
CA GLU A 72 -10.73 17.15 -4.70
C GLU A 72 -9.42 16.61 -4.14
N VAL A 73 -8.77 15.68 -4.85
CA VAL A 73 -7.48 15.12 -4.45
C VAL A 73 -6.38 16.17 -4.64
N THR A 74 -6.38 16.92 -5.74
CA THR A 74 -5.47 18.06 -5.93
C THR A 74 -5.71 19.14 -4.90
N ARG A 75 -6.98 19.48 -4.57
CA ARG A 75 -7.28 20.43 -3.50
C ARG A 75 -6.72 19.96 -2.17
N LEU A 76 -6.99 18.70 -1.80
CA LEU A 76 -6.44 18.08 -0.60
C LEU A 76 -4.91 18.20 -0.56
N ILE A 77 -4.21 17.83 -1.63
CA ILE A 77 -2.74 17.87 -1.70
C ILE A 77 -2.19 19.28 -1.49
N ILE A 78 -2.74 20.28 -2.19
CA ILE A 78 -2.23 21.65 -2.16
C ILE A 78 -2.60 22.34 -0.84
N ASP A 79 -3.84 22.16 -0.36
CA ASP A 79 -4.36 22.86 0.81
C ASP A 79 -3.79 22.29 2.13
N SER A 80 -3.34 21.02 2.13
CA SER A 80 -2.74 20.36 3.31
C SER A 80 -1.20 20.44 3.37
N HIS A 81 -0.56 21.04 2.37
CA HIS A 81 0.90 21.13 2.31
C HIS A 81 1.49 21.99 3.45
N ASP A 82 2.42 21.43 4.20
CA ASP A 82 3.11 22.12 5.30
C ASP A 82 4.38 22.84 4.82
N ALA A 83 4.34 24.17 4.78
CA ALA A 83 5.46 25.00 4.35
C ALA A 83 6.66 24.98 5.31
N GLU A 84 6.45 24.73 6.60
CA GLU A 84 7.52 24.65 7.60
C GLU A 84 8.25 23.32 7.48
N ALA A 85 7.51 22.21 7.38
CA ALA A 85 8.08 20.89 7.13
C ALA A 85 8.85 20.84 5.79
N PHE A 86 8.37 21.56 4.76
CA PHE A 86 9.02 21.65 3.45
C PHE A 86 10.29 22.51 3.44
N ALA A 87 10.44 23.45 4.38
CA ALA A 87 11.50 24.45 4.37
C ALA A 87 12.93 23.89 4.18
N PRO A 88 13.33 22.73 4.77
CA PRO A 88 14.67 22.18 4.59
C PRO A 88 15.03 21.80 3.16
N VAL A 89 14.03 21.47 2.33
CA VAL A 89 14.24 21.03 0.93
C VAL A 89 13.65 21.99 -0.09
N LYS A 90 12.97 23.05 0.34
CA LYS A 90 12.23 24.00 -0.52
C LYS A 90 13.03 24.54 -1.71
N SER A 91 14.33 24.80 -1.52
CA SER A 91 15.20 25.36 -2.56
C SER A 91 15.76 24.32 -3.54
N LEU A 92 15.52 23.03 -3.29
CA LEU A 92 16.11 21.94 -4.06
C LEU A 92 15.33 21.69 -5.35
N THR A 93 16.01 21.12 -6.34
CA THR A 93 15.39 20.42 -7.46
C THR A 93 15.04 18.97 -7.11
N VAL A 94 14.31 18.27 -7.98
CA VAL A 94 14.04 16.82 -7.82
C VAL A 94 15.34 16.01 -7.75
N GLY A 95 16.34 16.33 -8.58
CA GLY A 95 17.64 15.66 -8.57
C GLY A 95 18.42 15.94 -7.28
N GLU A 96 18.32 17.15 -6.74
CA GLU A 96 18.92 17.51 -5.46
C GLU A 96 18.18 16.86 -4.28
N LEU A 97 16.85 16.72 -4.34
CA LEU A 97 16.07 15.95 -3.37
C LEU A 97 16.51 14.49 -3.32
N ARG A 98 16.69 13.86 -4.49
CA ARG A 98 17.26 12.50 -4.57
C ARG A 98 18.58 12.41 -3.81
N ASN A 99 19.50 13.35 -4.07
CA ASN A 99 20.81 13.35 -3.43
C ASN A 99 20.72 13.69 -1.93
N TRP A 100 19.76 14.51 -1.51
CA TRP A 100 19.49 14.78 -0.11
C TRP A 100 19.00 13.52 0.61
N LEU A 101 18.01 12.81 0.07
CA LEU A 101 17.50 11.55 0.63
C LEU A 101 18.60 10.47 0.74
N LEU A 102 19.44 10.33 -0.29
CA LEU A 102 20.55 9.37 -0.24
C LEU A 102 21.62 9.74 0.80
N ARG A 103 21.82 11.03 1.10
CA ARG A 103 22.68 11.45 2.21
C ARG A 103 22.07 11.08 3.55
N MET A 104 20.74 11.12 3.69
CA MET A 104 20.05 10.71 4.92
C MET A 104 20.21 9.22 5.23
N VAL A 105 20.48 8.37 4.23
CA VAL A 105 20.75 6.94 4.45
C VAL A 105 21.97 6.69 5.35
N ILE A 106 22.96 7.59 5.32
CA ILE A 106 24.20 7.48 6.10
C ILE A 106 24.31 8.53 7.22
N ASP A 107 23.30 9.39 7.37
CA ASP A 107 23.22 10.39 8.44
C ASP A 107 22.65 9.71 9.70
N PRO A 108 23.31 9.81 10.86
CA PRO A 108 22.80 9.24 12.11
C PRO A 108 21.40 9.73 12.52
N GLU A 109 20.99 10.92 12.09
CA GLU A 109 19.68 11.53 12.33
C GLU A 109 18.78 11.49 11.07
N GLY A 110 19.16 10.69 10.08
CA GLY A 110 18.49 10.65 8.78
C GLY A 110 17.04 10.20 8.86
N ALA A 111 16.74 9.24 9.74
CA ALA A 111 15.39 8.73 9.95
C ALA A 111 14.46 9.82 10.49
N GLU A 112 14.88 10.56 11.51
CA GLU A 112 14.13 11.65 12.11
C GLU A 112 13.92 12.80 11.10
N LYS A 113 14.98 13.20 10.39
CA LYS A 113 14.92 14.27 9.38
C LYS A 113 13.98 13.95 8.23
N VAL A 114 14.03 12.73 7.71
CA VAL A 114 13.13 12.29 6.62
C VAL A 114 11.69 12.15 7.11
N THR A 115 11.47 11.63 8.33
CA THR A 115 10.13 11.50 8.90
C THR A 115 9.46 12.86 9.08
N ALA A 116 10.20 13.85 9.58
CA ALA A 116 9.70 15.22 9.77
C ALA A 116 9.36 15.94 8.46
N LEU A 117 9.87 15.46 7.32
CA LEU A 117 9.66 16.07 6.01
C LEU A 117 8.31 15.72 5.37
N ALA A 118 7.69 14.58 5.76
CA ALA A 118 6.51 14.04 5.09
C ALA A 118 5.33 15.02 4.91
N PRO A 119 5.00 15.92 5.89
CA PRO A 119 3.94 16.93 5.71
C PRO A 119 4.25 17.99 4.64
N GLY A 120 5.52 18.23 4.35
CA GLY A 120 5.97 19.21 3.37
C GLY A 120 6.21 18.64 1.97
N LEU A 121 5.94 17.36 1.72
CA LEU A 121 6.09 16.75 0.40
C LEU A 121 4.73 16.53 -0.25
N THR A 122 4.57 16.99 -1.49
CA THR A 122 3.44 16.57 -2.32
C THR A 122 3.70 15.19 -2.93
N PRO A 123 2.64 14.42 -3.23
CA PRO A 123 2.77 13.16 -3.94
C PRO A 123 3.56 13.25 -5.24
N GLU A 124 3.38 14.32 -6.01
CA GLU A 124 4.06 14.53 -7.28
C GLU A 124 5.57 14.74 -7.09
N MET A 125 6.01 15.42 -6.02
CA MET A 125 7.44 15.50 -5.69
C MET A 125 8.02 14.12 -5.37
N VAL A 126 7.26 13.30 -4.64
CA VAL A 126 7.68 11.95 -4.21
C VAL A 126 7.69 10.96 -5.39
N ALA A 127 6.71 11.05 -6.29
CA ALA A 127 6.70 10.31 -7.55
C ALA A 127 7.84 10.76 -8.48
N ALA A 128 8.14 12.06 -8.53
CA ALA A 128 9.22 12.58 -9.36
C ALA A 128 10.57 12.01 -8.93
N VAL A 129 10.86 11.98 -7.62
CA VAL A 129 12.14 11.49 -7.12
C VAL A 129 12.27 9.97 -7.26
N SER A 130 11.19 9.20 -7.13
CA SER A 130 11.22 7.74 -7.29
C SER A 130 11.64 7.33 -8.72
N LYS A 131 11.20 8.08 -9.74
CA LYS A 131 11.57 7.89 -11.15
C LYS A 131 13.07 8.06 -11.43
N LEU A 132 13.78 8.78 -10.57
CA LEU A 132 15.23 9.02 -10.66
C LEU A 132 16.05 8.02 -9.84
N MET A 133 15.41 7.13 -9.08
CA MET A 133 16.07 6.19 -8.17
C MET A 133 16.18 4.79 -8.76
N ARG A 134 17.30 4.12 -8.53
CA ARG A 134 17.43 2.66 -8.78
C ARG A 134 16.74 1.88 -7.67
N ASN A 135 16.52 0.58 -7.86
CA ASN A 135 15.82 -0.25 -6.86
C ASN A 135 16.49 -0.22 -5.48
N GLN A 136 17.83 -0.27 -5.41
CA GLN A 136 18.56 -0.15 -4.14
C GLN A 136 18.34 1.22 -3.45
N ASP A 137 18.18 2.28 -4.25
CA ASP A 137 18.00 3.65 -3.74
C ASP A 137 16.59 3.73 -3.10
N LEU A 138 15.58 3.18 -3.79
CA LEU A 138 14.20 3.04 -3.27
C LEU A 138 14.17 2.24 -1.96
N VAL A 139 14.83 1.08 -1.93
CA VAL A 139 14.90 0.21 -0.74
C VAL A 139 15.57 0.94 0.44
N ALA A 140 16.73 1.57 0.22
CA ALA A 140 17.49 2.22 1.29
C ALA A 140 16.75 3.42 1.88
N VAL A 141 16.13 4.25 1.05
CA VAL A 141 15.42 5.45 1.51
C VAL A 141 14.07 5.12 2.12
N ALA A 142 13.33 4.15 1.57
CA ALA A 142 12.05 3.71 2.13
C ALA A 142 12.18 3.18 3.57
N ARG A 143 13.37 2.71 3.97
CA ARG A 143 13.65 2.26 5.33
C ARG A 143 13.79 3.40 6.36
N LEU A 144 14.01 4.65 5.92
CA LEU A 144 14.26 5.78 6.81
C LEU A 144 13.02 6.28 7.57
N PRO A 145 11.85 6.49 6.95
CA PRO A 145 10.67 6.98 7.64
C PRO A 145 10.28 6.10 8.83
N LEU A 146 10.08 6.72 9.99
CA LEU A 146 9.60 6.10 11.23
C LEU A 146 8.08 6.22 11.29
N VAL A 147 7.38 5.33 10.57
CA VAL A 147 5.92 5.35 10.49
C VAL A 147 5.31 4.17 11.23
N THR A 148 4.42 4.47 12.16
CA THR A 148 3.67 3.46 12.92
C THR A 148 2.20 3.83 13.04
N SER A 149 1.34 2.83 13.07
CA SER A 149 -0.09 2.94 13.35
C SER A 149 -0.51 1.86 14.35
N ALA A 150 -1.60 2.08 15.09
CA ALA A 150 -2.04 1.12 16.11
C ALA A 150 -3.56 1.04 16.26
N PHE A 151 -4.04 -0.19 16.48
CA PHE A 151 -5.42 -0.47 16.85
C PHE A 151 -5.49 -1.52 17.97
N ARG A 152 -5.40 -2.82 17.65
CA ARG A 152 -5.17 -3.90 18.64
C ARG A 152 -3.73 -4.40 18.63
N SER A 153 -3.07 -4.25 17.50
CA SER A 153 -1.62 -4.44 17.32
C SER A 153 -0.97 -3.15 16.83
N THR A 154 0.34 -3.04 17.04
CA THR A 154 1.17 -1.93 16.53
C THR A 154 1.87 -2.34 15.22
N ILE A 155 1.64 -1.59 14.15
CA ILE A 155 2.13 -1.87 12.79
C ILE A 155 3.21 -0.86 12.38
N GLY A 156 4.21 -1.31 11.63
CA GLY A 156 5.25 -0.46 11.03
C GLY A 156 6.52 -0.24 11.87
N LEU A 157 6.62 -0.83 13.07
CA LEU A 157 7.80 -0.74 13.92
C LEU A 157 9.06 -1.33 13.25
N PRO A 158 10.24 -0.69 13.41
CA PRO A 158 11.49 -1.23 12.89
C PRO A 158 11.79 -2.66 13.38
N GLY A 159 12.32 -3.50 12.49
CA GLY A 159 12.63 -4.90 12.80
C GLY A 159 11.40 -5.83 12.86
N ARG A 160 10.25 -5.36 12.35
CA ARG A 160 9.02 -6.14 12.28
C ARG A 160 8.45 -6.15 10.86
N LEU A 161 7.73 -7.22 10.53
CA LEU A 161 6.94 -7.38 9.32
C LEU A 161 5.64 -8.06 9.72
N ALA A 162 4.54 -7.32 9.64
CA ALA A 162 3.22 -7.87 9.91
C ALA A 162 2.63 -8.55 8.66
N SER A 163 1.60 -9.37 8.84
CA SER A 163 0.88 -9.94 7.71
C SER A 163 -0.64 -9.86 7.86
N ARG A 164 -1.31 -9.58 6.75
CA ARG A 164 -2.74 -9.85 6.60
C ARG A 164 -2.91 -11.34 6.34
N LEU A 165 -3.77 -11.96 7.13
CA LEU A 165 -4.31 -13.29 6.85
C LEU A 165 -5.58 -13.07 6.03
N GLN A 166 -5.62 -13.58 4.81
CA GLN A 166 -6.76 -13.47 3.90
C GLN A 166 -7.45 -14.84 3.71
N PRO A 167 -8.46 -15.17 4.54
CA PRO A 167 -9.15 -16.46 4.48
C PRO A 167 -10.36 -16.40 3.54
N ASN A 168 -10.14 -15.98 2.29
CA ASN A 168 -11.21 -15.90 1.30
C ASN A 168 -11.76 -17.30 0.98
N HIS A 169 -13.06 -17.38 0.75
CA HIS A 169 -13.72 -18.61 0.34
C HIS A 169 -14.66 -18.33 -0.84
N PRO A 170 -14.71 -19.16 -1.90
CA PRO A 170 -15.53 -18.91 -3.11
C PRO A 170 -17.03 -18.70 -2.89
N THR A 171 -17.53 -18.99 -1.69
CA THR A 171 -18.94 -18.91 -1.30
C THR A 171 -19.13 -18.34 0.10
N ASP A 172 -18.08 -17.72 0.68
CA ASP A 172 -18.07 -17.22 2.06
C ASP A 172 -18.51 -18.27 3.10
N ASN A 173 -18.17 -19.55 2.88
CA ASN A 173 -18.57 -20.63 3.79
C ASN A 173 -17.90 -20.45 5.16
N PRO A 174 -18.66 -20.36 6.27
CA PRO A 174 -18.09 -20.12 7.60
C PRO A 174 -17.04 -21.14 8.04
N HIS A 175 -17.22 -22.44 7.72
CA HIS A 175 -16.24 -23.46 8.07
C HIS A 175 -14.95 -23.32 7.27
N GLY A 176 -15.06 -23.02 5.97
CA GLY A 176 -13.90 -22.78 5.11
C GLY A 176 -13.09 -21.57 5.57
N VAL A 177 -13.78 -20.47 5.87
CA VAL A 177 -13.17 -19.25 6.43
C VAL A 177 -12.49 -19.54 7.77
N ALA A 178 -13.14 -20.25 8.69
CA ALA A 178 -12.57 -20.60 9.98
C ALA A 178 -11.35 -21.53 9.86
N ALA A 179 -11.39 -22.49 8.94
CA ALA A 179 -10.27 -23.39 8.66
C ALA A 179 -9.05 -22.64 8.09
N ALA A 180 -9.26 -21.75 7.12
CA ALA A 180 -8.20 -20.91 6.57
C ALA A 180 -7.63 -19.92 7.61
N THR A 181 -8.49 -19.39 8.48
CA THR A 181 -8.08 -18.55 9.62
C THR A 181 -7.21 -19.34 10.60
N LEU A 182 -7.60 -20.57 10.95
CA LEU A 182 -6.81 -21.44 11.81
C LEU A 182 -5.43 -21.74 11.18
N ASP A 183 -5.40 -22.11 9.90
CA ASP A 183 -4.15 -22.42 9.20
C ASP A 183 -3.16 -21.24 9.23
N GLY A 184 -3.62 -20.04 8.88
CA GLY A 184 -2.78 -18.84 8.92
C GLY A 184 -2.31 -18.48 10.33
N LEU A 185 -3.18 -18.58 11.35
CA LEU A 185 -2.81 -18.33 12.74
C LEU A 185 -1.74 -19.32 13.22
N LEU A 186 -1.88 -20.62 12.90
CA LEU A 186 -0.89 -21.65 13.22
C LEU A 186 0.50 -21.35 12.63
N MET A 187 0.52 -20.64 11.51
CA MET A 187 1.72 -20.18 10.82
C MET A 187 2.17 -18.76 11.24
N GLY A 188 1.56 -18.19 12.29
CA GLY A 188 1.91 -16.88 12.83
C GLY A 188 1.51 -15.70 11.93
N SER A 189 0.53 -15.89 11.02
CA SER A 189 -0.02 -14.84 10.17
C SER A 189 -1.26 -14.19 10.78
N GLY A 190 -1.54 -12.94 10.41
CA GLY A 190 -2.76 -12.23 10.79
C GLY A 190 -2.57 -11.14 11.83
N ASP A 191 -1.33 -10.74 12.12
CA ASP A 191 -1.00 -9.68 13.07
C ASP A 191 -1.24 -8.26 12.52
N ALA A 192 -1.34 -8.10 11.20
CA ALA A 192 -1.81 -6.84 10.59
C ALA A 192 -3.34 -6.78 10.55
N VAL A 193 -4.01 -7.85 10.12
CA VAL A 193 -5.48 -7.98 10.09
C VAL A 193 -5.85 -9.41 9.67
N ILE A 194 -6.98 -9.93 10.15
CA ILE A 194 -7.67 -11.06 9.53
C ILE A 194 -8.75 -10.47 8.61
N GLY A 195 -8.48 -10.45 7.30
CA GLY A 195 -9.21 -9.64 6.32
C GLY A 195 -9.83 -10.46 5.19
N ILE A 196 -11.15 -10.48 5.09
CA ILE A 196 -11.90 -11.24 4.07
C ILE A 196 -12.37 -10.32 2.95
N ASN A 197 -12.02 -10.63 1.70
CA ASN A 197 -12.76 -10.14 0.55
C ASN A 197 -14.02 -11.02 0.42
N PRO A 198 -15.24 -10.49 0.62
CA PRO A 198 -16.44 -11.32 0.56
C PRO A 198 -16.76 -11.69 -0.90
N ALA A 199 -17.22 -12.91 -1.12
CA ALA A 199 -17.70 -13.36 -2.43
C ALA A 199 -19.02 -12.67 -2.85
N THR A 200 -19.70 -11.98 -1.93
CA THR A 200 -20.93 -11.23 -2.19
C THR A 200 -20.93 -9.86 -1.50
N ASP A 201 -21.55 -8.86 -2.14
CA ASP A 201 -21.77 -7.53 -1.56
C ASP A 201 -23.01 -7.46 -0.63
N SER A 202 -23.53 -8.61 -0.18
CA SER A 202 -24.72 -8.65 0.68
C SER A 202 -24.38 -8.13 2.09
N PRO A 203 -25.03 -7.05 2.58
CA PRO A 203 -24.77 -6.55 3.93
C PRO A 203 -25.03 -7.61 5.01
N ARG A 204 -25.96 -8.54 4.79
CA ARG A 204 -26.20 -9.66 5.70
C ARG A 204 -24.99 -10.59 5.78
N ALA A 205 -24.45 -11.00 4.63
CA ALA A 205 -23.31 -11.91 4.57
C ALA A 205 -22.07 -11.26 5.21
N VAL A 206 -21.81 -9.98 4.90
CA VAL A 206 -20.76 -9.18 5.55
C VAL A 206 -20.94 -9.16 7.08
N SER A 207 -22.16 -8.94 7.56
CA SER A 207 -22.47 -8.92 9.00
C SER A 207 -22.27 -10.28 9.68
N GLU A 208 -22.55 -11.38 8.98
CA GLU A 208 -22.32 -12.75 9.47
C GLU A 208 -20.81 -13.04 9.57
N LEU A 209 -20.02 -12.66 8.56
CA LEU A 209 -18.56 -12.80 8.56
C LEU A 209 -17.89 -11.95 9.65
N LEU A 210 -18.35 -10.70 9.86
CA LEU A 210 -17.85 -9.83 10.94
C LEU A 210 -18.07 -10.47 12.32
N ARG A 211 -19.25 -11.06 12.56
CA ARG A 211 -19.54 -11.74 13.84
C ARG A 211 -18.72 -13.01 14.01
N LEU A 212 -18.54 -13.79 12.94
CA LEU A 212 -17.68 -14.97 12.95
C LEU A 212 -16.25 -14.60 13.37
N LEU A 213 -15.65 -13.60 12.73
CA LEU A 213 -14.29 -13.17 13.06
C LEU A 213 -14.19 -12.59 14.48
N ASP A 214 -15.18 -11.81 14.92
CA ASP A 214 -15.18 -11.27 16.29
C ASP A 214 -15.32 -12.34 17.36
N GLU A 215 -16.13 -13.39 17.11
CA GLU A 215 -16.24 -14.54 18.01
C GLU A 215 -14.91 -15.32 18.09
N ILE A 216 -14.29 -15.60 16.94
CA ILE A 216 -12.98 -16.25 16.86
C ILE A 216 -11.93 -15.46 17.64
N ARG A 217 -11.81 -14.15 17.35
CA ARG A 217 -10.85 -13.26 18.00
C ARG A 217 -11.08 -13.22 19.52
N SER A 218 -12.33 -13.04 19.96
CA SER A 218 -12.67 -12.93 21.38
C SER A 218 -12.46 -14.23 22.14
N ARG A 219 -12.80 -15.37 21.54
CA ARG A 219 -12.69 -16.68 22.20
C ARG A 219 -11.25 -17.07 22.51
N TYR A 220 -10.31 -16.61 21.70
CA TYR A 220 -8.89 -16.94 21.82
C TYR A 220 -8.02 -15.75 22.24
N ASP A 221 -8.65 -14.64 22.65
CA ASP A 221 -7.99 -13.39 23.05
C ASP A 221 -6.90 -12.96 22.05
N ILE A 222 -7.19 -13.09 20.75
CA ILE A 222 -6.21 -12.81 19.69
C ILE A 222 -6.02 -11.28 19.59
N PRO A 223 -4.80 -10.74 19.76
CA PRO A 223 -4.54 -9.30 19.72
C PRO A 223 -4.37 -8.84 18.26
N THR A 224 -5.42 -9.03 17.47
CA THR A 224 -5.50 -8.57 16.08
C THR A 224 -6.90 -8.06 15.76
N GLN A 225 -7.01 -7.33 14.67
CA GLN A 225 -8.23 -6.76 14.14
C GLN A 225 -8.81 -7.62 13.02
N SER A 226 -10.13 -7.53 12.86
CA SER A 226 -10.86 -8.15 11.76
C SER A 226 -11.31 -7.10 10.73
N CYS A 227 -11.44 -7.52 9.48
CA CYS A 227 -11.99 -6.69 8.43
C CYS A 227 -12.74 -7.55 7.40
N VAL A 228 -13.90 -7.08 6.95
CA VAL A 228 -14.55 -7.59 5.75
C VAL A 228 -14.53 -6.46 4.73
N LEU A 229 -13.81 -6.69 3.63
CA LEU A 229 -13.45 -5.68 2.64
C LEU A 229 -14.62 -5.41 1.69
N THR A 230 -15.61 -4.66 2.20
CA THR A 230 -16.77 -4.18 1.43
C THR A 230 -16.72 -2.66 1.29
N HIS A 231 -17.60 -2.10 0.47
CA HIS A 231 -17.73 -0.65 0.30
C HIS A 231 -17.99 0.06 1.63
N VAL A 232 -17.36 1.21 1.84
CA VAL A 232 -17.41 1.98 3.10
C VAL A 232 -18.84 2.26 3.59
N THR A 233 -19.78 2.52 2.67
CA THR A 233 -21.20 2.75 3.03
C THR A 233 -21.85 1.54 3.66
N THR A 234 -21.55 0.32 3.18
CA THR A 234 -22.05 -0.92 3.78
C THR A 234 -21.52 -1.06 5.20
N THR A 235 -20.24 -0.72 5.41
CA THR A 235 -19.63 -0.77 6.73
C THR A 235 -20.27 0.23 7.70
N ILE A 236 -20.48 1.49 7.27
CA ILE A 236 -21.18 2.51 8.07
C ILE A 236 -22.59 2.03 8.48
N ASP A 237 -23.37 1.52 7.52
CA ASP A 237 -24.71 0.99 7.77
C ASP A 237 -24.70 -0.19 8.77
N LEU A 238 -23.65 -1.00 8.76
CA LEU A 238 -23.49 -2.12 9.68
C LEU A 238 -23.07 -1.68 11.09
N ILE A 239 -22.26 -0.64 11.19
CA ILE A 239 -21.91 0.01 12.47
C ILE A 239 -23.18 0.54 13.13
N ASP A 240 -24.05 1.24 12.39
CA ASP A 240 -25.34 1.75 12.90
C ASP A 240 -26.27 0.63 13.39
N LYS A 241 -26.12 -0.58 12.85
CA LYS A 241 -26.86 -1.79 13.25
C LYS A 241 -26.16 -2.59 14.36
N GLY A 242 -25.05 -2.08 14.91
CA GLY A 242 -24.31 -2.69 16.01
C GLY A 242 -23.44 -3.89 15.60
N ALA A 243 -22.99 -3.97 14.35
CA ALA A 243 -22.03 -4.99 13.93
C ALA A 243 -20.64 -4.74 14.56
N PRO A 244 -19.87 -5.80 14.88
CA PRO A 244 -18.57 -5.67 15.56
C PRO A 244 -17.45 -5.32 14.56
N VAL A 245 -17.52 -4.14 13.93
CA VAL A 245 -16.51 -3.67 12.98
C VAL A 245 -15.25 -3.23 13.74
N ASP A 246 -14.10 -3.83 13.44
CA ASP A 246 -12.81 -3.33 13.90
C ASP A 246 -12.22 -2.31 12.90
N LEU A 247 -12.12 -2.67 11.62
CA LEU A 247 -11.61 -1.78 10.56
C LEU A 247 -12.67 -1.45 9.50
N VAL A 248 -12.58 -0.23 8.97
CA VAL A 248 -13.38 0.28 7.86
C VAL A 248 -12.54 0.25 6.59
N PHE A 249 -12.89 -0.63 5.67
CA PHE A 249 -12.19 -0.80 4.40
C PHE A 249 -12.72 0.12 3.31
N GLN A 250 -11.83 0.57 2.42
CA GLN A 250 -12.20 1.14 1.12
C GLN A 250 -11.04 1.15 0.11
N SER A 251 -11.30 0.78 -1.15
CA SER A 251 -10.39 1.06 -2.26
C SER A 251 -10.43 2.54 -2.63
N ILE A 252 -9.27 3.16 -2.84
CA ILE A 252 -9.11 4.60 -3.13
C ILE A 252 -8.18 4.82 -4.33
N ALA A 253 -8.21 6.02 -4.91
CA ALA A 253 -7.40 6.41 -6.05
C ALA A 253 -6.94 7.88 -5.96
N GLY A 254 -5.97 8.23 -6.82
CA GLY A 254 -5.34 9.55 -6.84
C GLY A 254 -6.09 10.66 -7.61
N THR A 255 -7.32 10.42 -8.07
CA THR A 255 -8.14 11.45 -8.72
C THR A 255 -9.59 11.38 -8.24
N GLU A 256 -10.27 12.53 -8.21
CA GLU A 256 -11.69 12.66 -7.93
C GLU A 256 -12.51 11.84 -8.93
N ALA A 257 -12.10 11.83 -10.20
CA ALA A 257 -12.77 11.07 -11.25
C ALA A 257 -12.78 9.56 -10.96
N THR A 258 -11.63 8.99 -10.57
CA THR A 258 -11.55 7.55 -10.23
C THR A 258 -12.26 7.24 -8.92
N ASN A 259 -12.12 8.08 -7.88
CA ASN A 259 -12.82 7.90 -6.61
C ASN A 259 -14.34 7.93 -6.77
N LYS A 260 -14.88 8.82 -7.62
CA LYS A 260 -16.30 8.81 -7.99
C LYS A 260 -16.71 7.53 -8.71
N GLY A 261 -15.83 6.98 -9.55
CA GLY A 261 -16.02 5.67 -10.19
C GLY A 261 -16.14 4.53 -9.18
N PHE A 262 -15.45 4.64 -8.04
CA PHE A 262 -15.59 3.72 -6.90
C PHE A 262 -16.76 4.04 -5.98
N GLY A 263 -17.52 5.12 -6.24
CA GLY A 263 -18.67 5.51 -5.41
C GLY A 263 -18.29 6.26 -4.13
N ILE A 264 -17.09 6.84 -4.06
CA ILE A 264 -16.59 7.49 -2.85
C ILE A 264 -16.18 8.96 -3.06
N THR A 265 -16.08 9.67 -1.94
CA THR A 265 -15.51 11.01 -1.80
C THR A 265 -14.62 11.05 -0.55
N ILE A 266 -13.72 12.03 -0.45
CA ILE A 266 -12.92 12.21 0.77
C ILE A 266 -13.81 12.38 2.02
N ASP A 267 -14.92 13.12 1.90
CA ASP A 267 -15.85 13.31 3.03
C ASP A 267 -16.52 12.02 3.48
N LEU A 268 -16.82 11.11 2.55
CA LEU A 268 -17.34 9.78 2.90
C LEU A 268 -16.30 8.93 3.63
N LEU A 269 -15.01 9.02 3.25
CA LEU A 269 -13.93 8.34 3.97
C LEU A 269 -13.80 8.88 5.41
N ARG A 270 -13.90 10.20 5.59
CA ARG A 270 -13.92 10.82 6.93
C ARG A 270 -15.11 10.32 7.77
N GLN A 271 -16.30 10.23 7.18
CA GLN A 271 -17.48 9.65 7.85
C GLN A 271 -17.24 8.19 8.25
N GLY A 272 -16.63 7.39 7.37
CA GLY A 272 -16.23 6.01 7.68
C GLY A 272 -15.26 5.93 8.86
N MET A 273 -14.25 6.81 8.89
CA MET A 273 -13.30 6.90 10.01
C MET A 273 -13.99 7.27 11.32
N GLU A 274 -14.87 8.27 11.31
CA GLU A 274 -15.64 8.68 12.49
C GLU A 274 -16.55 7.56 12.99
N ALA A 275 -17.27 6.88 12.08
CA ALA A 275 -18.10 5.74 12.41
C ALA A 275 -17.29 4.61 13.06
N GLY A 276 -16.14 4.23 12.48
CA GLY A 276 -15.26 3.21 13.04
C GLY A 276 -14.71 3.60 14.42
N ARG A 277 -14.25 4.84 14.59
CA ARG A 277 -13.74 5.37 15.87
C ARG A 277 -14.83 5.41 16.95
N SER A 278 -16.10 5.63 16.57
CA SER A 278 -17.23 5.70 17.51
C SER A 278 -17.44 4.41 18.31
N LEU A 279 -17.01 3.27 17.77
CA LEU A 279 -17.12 1.97 18.45
C LEU A 279 -16.09 1.79 19.57
N GLN A 280 -15.00 2.57 19.59
CA GLN A 280 -13.96 2.53 20.62
C GLN A 280 -13.38 1.12 20.88
N ARG A 281 -13.20 0.34 19.80
CA ARG A 281 -12.82 -1.08 19.88
C ARG A 281 -11.32 -1.35 19.97
N GLY A 282 -10.48 -0.36 19.68
CA GLY A 282 -9.02 -0.49 19.75
C GLY A 282 -8.52 -0.59 21.20
N THR A 283 -7.42 -1.33 21.40
CA THR A 283 -6.83 -1.58 22.72
C THR A 283 -5.44 -0.97 22.89
N VAL A 284 -4.76 -0.65 21.79
CA VAL A 284 -3.43 -0.01 21.74
C VAL A 284 -3.54 1.39 21.13
N GLY A 285 -4.34 1.53 20.07
CA GLY A 285 -4.59 2.80 19.39
C GLY A 285 -6.00 2.88 18.83
N ASN A 286 -6.24 3.84 17.94
CA ASN A 286 -7.55 4.16 17.37
C ASN A 286 -7.51 4.43 15.85
N ASN A 287 -6.48 3.96 15.15
CA ASN A 287 -6.46 3.96 13.69
C ASN A 287 -7.42 2.86 13.20
N VAL A 288 -8.49 3.23 12.49
CA VAL A 288 -9.58 2.30 12.12
C VAL A 288 -9.73 2.09 10.62
N MET A 289 -9.03 2.86 9.80
CA MET A 289 -9.16 2.74 8.33
C MET A 289 -8.21 1.69 7.78
N TYR A 290 -8.71 0.93 6.81
CA TYR A 290 -7.92 0.06 5.94
C TYR A 290 -8.17 0.46 4.48
N LEU A 291 -7.12 0.85 3.76
CA LEU A 291 -7.23 1.35 2.39
C LEU A 291 -6.43 0.50 1.41
N GLU A 292 -6.96 0.32 0.21
CA GLU A 292 -6.25 -0.32 -0.89
C GLU A 292 -6.09 0.64 -2.08
N THR A 293 -4.88 0.63 -2.66
CA THR A 293 -4.50 1.37 -3.86
C THR A 293 -3.98 0.39 -4.92
N GLY A 294 -3.52 0.89 -6.07
CA GLY A 294 -2.96 0.03 -7.09
C GLY A 294 -2.76 0.76 -8.40
N GLN A 295 -1.55 0.61 -8.95
CA GLN A 295 -1.22 1.13 -10.26
C GLN A 295 -2.13 0.53 -11.34
N GLY A 296 -2.62 1.40 -12.22
CA GLY A 296 -3.53 1.03 -13.30
C GLY A 296 -5.00 1.28 -12.99
N SER A 297 -5.38 1.42 -11.72
CA SER A 297 -6.77 1.69 -11.30
C SER A 297 -7.36 2.93 -12.00
N ALA A 298 -6.63 4.04 -12.01
CA ALA A 298 -7.10 5.28 -12.63
C ALA A 298 -7.20 5.18 -14.16
N LEU A 299 -6.30 4.44 -14.81
CA LEU A 299 -6.36 4.18 -16.25
C LEU A 299 -7.58 3.31 -16.59
N SER A 300 -7.76 2.22 -15.85
CA SER A 300 -8.88 1.28 -15.98
C SER A 300 -10.24 1.99 -15.85
N ALA A 301 -10.36 2.89 -14.86
CA ALA A 301 -11.57 3.66 -14.61
C ALA A 301 -11.74 4.90 -15.52
N GLY A 302 -10.80 5.18 -16.44
CA GLY A 302 -10.84 6.37 -17.29
C GLY A 302 -10.61 7.70 -16.56
N GLY A 303 -10.14 7.67 -15.30
CA GLY A 303 -9.87 8.84 -14.46
C GLY A 303 -8.41 9.28 -14.43
N HIS A 304 -7.61 8.91 -15.44
CA HIS A 304 -6.17 9.17 -15.52
C HIS A 304 -5.79 10.46 -16.26
N LEU A 305 -6.76 11.16 -16.85
CA LEU A 305 -6.51 12.36 -17.64
C LEU A 305 -6.34 13.58 -16.72
N GLY A 306 -5.25 14.30 -16.92
CA GLY A 306 -4.87 15.48 -16.15
C GLY A 306 -5.05 16.80 -16.89
N VAL A 307 -4.23 17.78 -16.54
CA VAL A 307 -4.24 19.12 -17.17
C VAL A 307 -4.10 19.00 -18.68
N GLY A 308 -4.94 19.74 -19.42
CA GLY A 308 -4.93 19.72 -20.89
C GLY A 308 -5.38 18.38 -21.49
N ASN A 309 -6.08 17.54 -20.71
CA ASN A 309 -6.50 16.20 -21.11
C ASN A 309 -5.31 15.29 -21.48
N GLN A 310 -4.14 15.55 -20.88
CA GLN A 310 -2.96 14.72 -21.04
C GLN A 310 -3.02 13.51 -20.12
N PRO A 311 -2.64 12.32 -20.58
CA PRO A 311 -2.58 11.13 -19.74
C PRO A 311 -1.47 11.28 -18.67
N VAL A 312 -1.85 11.16 -17.40
CA VAL A 312 -0.90 11.12 -16.27
C VAL A 312 -0.46 9.67 -16.04
N ASP A 313 0.83 9.45 -15.81
CA ASP A 313 1.37 8.10 -15.62
C ASP A 313 0.91 7.43 -14.32
N GLN A 314 0.98 6.10 -14.30
CA GLN A 314 0.48 5.29 -13.19
C GLN A 314 1.17 5.61 -11.86
N GLN A 315 2.49 5.86 -11.84
CA GLN A 315 3.19 6.13 -10.57
C GLN A 315 2.70 7.43 -9.94
N THR A 316 2.51 8.46 -10.76
CA THR A 316 2.11 9.78 -10.29
C THR A 316 0.70 9.71 -9.70
N LEU A 317 -0.22 9.00 -10.35
CA LEU A 317 -1.58 8.82 -9.84
C LEU A 317 -1.64 7.90 -8.62
N GLU A 318 -0.80 6.88 -8.55
CA GLU A 318 -0.69 6.01 -7.39
C GLU A 318 -0.16 6.79 -6.17
N ALA A 319 0.89 7.59 -6.35
CA ALA A 319 1.39 8.45 -5.29
C ALA A 319 0.31 9.39 -4.74
N ARG A 320 -0.54 9.94 -5.63
CA ARG A 320 -1.65 10.82 -5.22
C ARG A 320 -2.71 10.10 -4.39
N ALA A 321 -2.93 8.81 -4.59
CA ALA A 321 -3.84 8.02 -3.75
C ALA A 321 -3.36 8.01 -2.29
N TYR A 322 -2.05 8.07 -2.06
CA TYR A 322 -1.47 8.16 -0.71
C TYR A 322 -1.81 9.47 0.01
N ALA A 323 -2.05 10.58 -0.70
CA ALA A 323 -2.56 11.79 -0.05
C ALA A 323 -3.98 11.58 0.50
N VAL A 324 -4.84 10.91 -0.27
CA VAL A 324 -6.19 10.51 0.18
C VAL A 324 -6.10 9.58 1.39
N ALA A 325 -5.15 8.64 1.38
CA ALA A 325 -4.93 7.76 2.52
C ALA A 325 -4.55 8.53 3.79
N ARG A 326 -3.62 9.48 3.71
CA ARG A 326 -3.15 10.25 4.89
C ARG A 326 -4.26 11.01 5.59
N GLU A 327 -5.25 11.49 4.84
CA GLU A 327 -6.36 12.29 5.36
C GLU A 327 -7.18 11.55 6.44
N VAL A 328 -7.19 10.22 6.40
CA VAL A 328 -8.01 9.40 7.32
C VAL A 328 -7.17 8.49 8.23
N GLU A 329 -5.91 8.86 8.44
CA GLU A 329 -5.01 8.28 9.46
C GLU A 329 -5.09 6.73 9.56
N PRO A 330 -4.86 5.98 8.47
CA PRO A 330 -5.20 4.58 8.40
C PRO A 330 -4.33 3.73 9.32
N LEU A 331 -4.90 2.63 9.78
CA LEU A 331 -4.09 1.56 10.35
C LEU A 331 -3.26 0.91 9.25
N LEU A 332 -3.90 0.63 8.12
CA LEU A 332 -3.34 -0.11 7.01
C LEU A 332 -3.63 0.63 5.70
N VAL A 333 -2.60 0.73 4.86
CA VAL A 333 -2.76 1.06 3.45
C VAL A 333 -1.82 0.16 2.66
N ASN A 334 -2.33 -0.52 1.63
CA ASN A 334 -1.47 -1.27 0.72
C ASN A 334 -1.79 -0.97 -0.74
N THR A 335 -0.74 -0.99 -1.55
CA THR A 335 -0.89 -1.17 -2.99
C THR A 335 -1.18 -2.64 -3.27
N VAL A 336 -1.93 -2.92 -4.33
CA VAL A 336 -2.13 -4.27 -4.87
C VAL A 336 -1.39 -4.36 -6.21
N VAL A 337 -0.15 -4.83 -6.19
CA VAL A 337 0.74 -4.78 -7.36
C VAL A 337 0.60 -6.09 -8.14
N GLY A 338 0.29 -6.03 -9.43
CA GLY A 338 0.20 -7.20 -10.30
C GLY A 338 -1.19 -7.87 -10.35
N PHE A 339 -2.17 -7.33 -9.62
CA PHE A 339 -3.52 -7.90 -9.53
C PHE A 339 -4.41 -7.61 -10.75
N ILE A 340 -4.28 -6.44 -11.38
CA ILE A 340 -5.20 -6.06 -12.47
C ILE A 340 -4.90 -6.84 -13.75
N GLY A 341 -3.63 -6.93 -14.15
CA GLY A 341 -3.21 -7.66 -15.35
C GLY A 341 -2.01 -7.07 -16.08
N PRO A 342 -1.51 -7.79 -17.11
CA PRO A 342 -0.36 -7.41 -17.90
C PRO A 342 -0.55 -6.13 -18.71
N GLU A 343 -1.79 -5.68 -18.92
CA GLU A 343 -2.11 -4.42 -19.58
C GLU A 343 -1.53 -3.22 -18.82
N TYR A 344 -1.33 -3.37 -17.50
CA TYR A 344 -0.85 -2.31 -16.60
C TYR A 344 0.59 -2.55 -16.15
N LEU A 345 0.92 -3.80 -15.81
CA LEU A 345 2.26 -4.27 -15.45
C LEU A 345 2.50 -5.65 -16.08
N TYR A 346 3.23 -5.68 -17.20
CA TYR A 346 3.32 -6.85 -18.09
C TYR A 346 4.11 -8.02 -17.52
N ASP A 347 5.26 -7.76 -16.88
CA ASP A 347 6.20 -8.78 -16.43
C ASP A 347 6.61 -8.62 -14.95
N GLY A 348 7.27 -9.64 -14.40
CA GLY A 348 7.80 -9.63 -13.04
C GLY A 348 8.72 -8.43 -12.76
N LYS A 349 9.49 -7.97 -13.75
CA LYS A 349 10.35 -6.78 -13.62
C LYS A 349 9.54 -5.50 -13.39
N GLN A 350 8.43 -5.33 -14.10
CA GLN A 350 7.52 -4.20 -13.94
C GLN A 350 6.80 -4.27 -12.59
N ILE A 351 6.33 -5.45 -12.19
CA ILE A 351 5.70 -5.70 -10.87
C ILE A 351 6.68 -5.37 -9.73
N ILE A 352 7.90 -5.93 -9.77
CA ILE A 352 8.93 -5.65 -8.77
C ILE A 352 9.22 -4.15 -8.68
N ARG A 353 9.35 -3.48 -9.83
CA ARG A 353 9.63 -2.04 -9.86
C ARG A 353 8.47 -1.22 -9.28
N ALA A 354 7.22 -1.56 -9.62
CA ALA A 354 6.03 -0.88 -9.13
C ALA A 354 5.90 -1.02 -7.61
N GLY A 355 6.01 -2.25 -7.06
CA GLY A 355 5.90 -2.46 -5.61
C GLY A 355 6.97 -1.71 -4.82
N LEU A 356 8.20 -1.58 -5.36
CA LEU A 356 9.25 -0.79 -4.72
C LEU A 356 8.97 0.72 -4.76
N GLU A 357 8.48 1.25 -5.89
CA GLU A 357 8.12 2.67 -5.97
C GLU A 357 6.94 2.99 -5.06
N ASP A 358 5.96 2.10 -4.97
CA ASP A 358 4.76 2.27 -4.14
C ASP A 358 5.10 2.24 -2.65
N ASN A 359 5.86 1.26 -2.19
CA ASN A 359 6.35 1.23 -0.81
C ASN A 359 7.19 2.47 -0.48
N PHE A 360 8.10 2.88 -1.39
CA PHE A 360 8.89 4.09 -1.21
C PHE A 360 8.02 5.34 -1.09
N CYS A 361 7.06 5.51 -2.00
CA CYS A 361 6.20 6.69 -2.04
C CYS A 361 5.30 6.75 -0.80
N GLY A 362 4.63 5.64 -0.45
CA GLY A 362 3.76 5.57 0.72
C GLY A 362 4.52 5.84 2.03
N ARG A 363 5.69 5.22 2.23
CA ARG A 363 6.50 5.44 3.44
C ARG A 363 7.04 6.86 3.53
N LEU A 364 7.53 7.44 2.43
CA LEU A 364 8.06 8.80 2.42
C LEU A 364 6.96 9.85 2.68
N LEU A 365 5.72 9.52 2.32
CA LEU A 365 4.52 10.31 2.63
C LEU A 365 3.96 10.02 4.04
N GLY A 366 4.64 9.20 4.85
CA GLY A 366 4.27 9.00 6.25
C GLY A 366 3.16 7.98 6.48
N LEU A 367 2.98 7.00 5.59
CA LEU A 367 1.98 5.93 5.72
C LEU A 367 2.57 4.59 6.19
N PRO A 368 1.82 3.78 6.96
CA PRO A 368 2.19 2.42 7.34
C PRO A 368 2.02 1.48 6.14
N MET A 369 2.83 1.71 5.11
CA MET A 369 2.63 1.14 3.78
C MET A 369 2.89 -0.36 3.75
N GLY A 370 1.89 -1.11 3.31
CA GLY A 370 1.99 -2.52 2.96
C GLY A 370 1.93 -2.74 1.45
N VAL A 371 2.13 -3.99 1.03
CA VAL A 371 2.06 -4.39 -0.38
C VAL A 371 1.42 -5.78 -0.49
N ASP A 372 0.42 -5.94 -1.35
CA ASP A 372 0.03 -7.27 -1.83
C ASP A 372 1.02 -7.66 -2.93
N VAL A 373 1.87 -8.64 -2.63
CA VAL A 373 2.90 -9.15 -3.53
C VAL A 373 2.27 -10.26 -4.35
N CYS A 374 1.78 -9.89 -5.53
CA CYS A 374 0.89 -10.77 -6.26
C CYS A 374 1.05 -10.66 -7.77
N TYR A 375 0.48 -11.62 -8.48
CA TYR A 375 0.40 -11.61 -9.94
C TYR A 375 -0.81 -12.40 -10.40
N THR A 376 -1.19 -12.17 -11.66
CA THR A 376 -2.23 -12.96 -12.33
C THR A 376 -1.59 -13.94 -13.31
N ASN A 377 -2.22 -15.10 -13.51
CA ASN A 377 -1.71 -16.19 -14.37
C ASN A 377 -1.47 -15.81 -15.86
N HIS A 378 -1.91 -14.64 -16.31
CA HIS A 378 -1.74 -14.16 -17.68
C HIS A 378 -0.69 -13.04 -17.80
N ALA A 379 -0.06 -12.63 -16.70
CA ALA A 379 1.15 -11.81 -16.71
C ALA A 379 2.40 -12.67 -16.96
N GLU A 380 3.46 -12.07 -17.51
CA GLU A 380 4.77 -12.71 -17.66
C GLU A 380 5.54 -12.64 -16.33
N ALA A 381 5.01 -13.30 -15.31
CA ALA A 381 5.52 -13.32 -13.95
C ALA A 381 5.20 -14.67 -13.27
N ASP A 382 5.99 -15.03 -12.26
CA ASP A 382 5.77 -16.22 -11.43
C ASP A 382 6.14 -16.01 -9.96
N GLY A 383 6.13 -17.09 -9.17
CA GLY A 383 6.46 -17.07 -7.75
C GLY A 383 7.91 -16.64 -7.47
N ASP A 384 8.86 -16.88 -8.37
CA ASP A 384 10.26 -16.48 -8.15
C ASP A 384 10.37 -14.94 -8.21
N ASP A 385 9.60 -14.28 -9.07
CA ASP A 385 9.50 -12.81 -9.09
C ASP A 385 8.90 -12.26 -7.79
N MET A 386 7.89 -12.95 -7.24
CA MET A 386 7.26 -12.56 -5.97
C MET A 386 8.22 -12.72 -4.79
N ASP A 387 9.03 -13.77 -4.76
CA ASP A 387 10.08 -13.97 -3.76
C ASP A 387 11.13 -12.85 -3.79
N VAL A 388 11.52 -12.41 -4.99
CA VAL A 388 12.41 -11.26 -5.16
C VAL A 388 11.75 -10.00 -4.62
N LEU A 389 10.49 -9.73 -4.97
CA LEU A 389 9.77 -8.55 -4.49
C LEU A 389 9.62 -8.56 -2.96
N LEU A 390 9.17 -9.67 -2.37
CA LEU A 390 9.02 -9.82 -0.91
C LEU A 390 10.33 -9.57 -0.18
N THR A 391 11.44 -10.12 -0.68
CA THR A 391 12.76 -9.94 -0.06
C THR A 391 13.17 -8.47 -0.06
N LEU A 392 12.99 -7.78 -1.20
CA LEU A 392 13.35 -6.37 -1.33
C LEU A 392 12.44 -5.46 -0.48
N LEU A 393 11.14 -5.74 -0.42
CA LEU A 393 10.17 -5.01 0.40
C LEU A 393 10.43 -5.18 1.89
N SER A 394 10.76 -6.39 2.33
CA SER A 394 11.12 -6.69 3.71
C SER A 394 12.42 -5.97 4.10
N ALA A 395 13.41 -5.92 3.20
CA ALA A 395 14.62 -5.13 3.39
C ALA A 395 14.34 -3.61 3.41
N ALA A 396 13.35 -3.14 2.66
CA ALA A 396 12.92 -1.75 2.60
C ALA A 396 12.08 -1.31 3.82
N GLY A 397 11.76 -2.22 4.74
CA GLY A 397 10.97 -1.93 5.93
C GLY A 397 9.47 -1.77 5.64
N THR A 398 8.93 -2.47 4.64
CA THR A 398 7.48 -2.53 4.40
C THR A 398 6.73 -2.92 5.68
N ALA A 399 5.62 -2.25 5.98
CA ALA A 399 4.94 -2.40 7.26
C ALA A 399 4.24 -3.76 7.39
N PHE A 400 3.60 -4.21 6.31
CA PHE A 400 2.94 -5.51 6.24
C PHE A 400 2.82 -6.04 4.80
N VAL A 401 2.61 -7.34 4.67
CA VAL A 401 2.29 -8.02 3.41
C VAL A 401 1.01 -8.83 3.53
N ILE A 402 0.43 -9.23 2.41
CA ILE A 402 -0.79 -10.04 2.36
C ILE A 402 -0.41 -11.49 2.11
N ALA A 403 -1.05 -12.42 2.81
CA ALA A 403 -0.86 -13.85 2.60
C ALA A 403 -2.19 -14.62 2.60
N VAL A 404 -2.28 -15.59 1.69
CA VAL A 404 -3.42 -16.48 1.48
C VAL A 404 -3.01 -17.94 1.71
N PRO A 405 -3.95 -18.86 1.96
CA PRO A 405 -3.65 -20.29 2.05
C PRO A 405 -3.01 -20.80 0.74
N GLY A 406 -1.79 -21.32 0.83
CA GLY A 406 -1.12 -21.97 -0.30
C GLY A 406 -0.73 -21.05 -1.47
N ALA A 407 -0.65 -19.73 -1.27
CA ALA A 407 -0.34 -18.73 -2.31
C ALA A 407 -1.37 -18.63 -3.46
N ASP A 408 -2.52 -19.28 -3.36
CA ASP A 408 -3.57 -19.28 -4.39
C ASP A 408 -4.90 -18.77 -3.83
N ASP A 409 -5.32 -17.58 -4.26
CA ASP A 409 -6.65 -17.09 -3.93
C ASP A 409 -7.67 -17.61 -4.95
N ILE A 410 -8.29 -18.73 -4.59
CA ILE A 410 -9.26 -19.43 -5.44
C ILE A 410 -10.55 -18.63 -5.72
N MET A 411 -10.81 -17.56 -4.96
CA MET A 411 -12.00 -16.73 -5.14
C MET A 411 -11.72 -15.54 -6.06
N LEU A 412 -10.58 -14.87 -5.85
CA LEU A 412 -10.15 -13.73 -6.65
C LEU A 412 -9.38 -14.12 -7.93
N GLY A 413 -8.89 -15.36 -8.02
CA GLY A 413 -8.29 -15.89 -9.24
C GLY A 413 -6.86 -15.38 -9.51
N TYR A 414 -6.10 -15.12 -8.45
CA TYR A 414 -4.72 -14.61 -8.53
C TYR A 414 -3.80 -15.31 -7.52
N GLN A 415 -2.50 -15.18 -7.72
CA GLN A 415 -1.49 -15.72 -6.82
C GLN A 415 -0.94 -14.58 -5.95
N SER A 416 -0.89 -14.81 -4.64
CA SER A 416 -0.31 -13.91 -3.63
C SER A 416 0.71 -14.69 -2.80
N LEU A 417 1.21 -14.14 -1.69
CA LEU A 417 2.11 -14.87 -0.81
C LEU A 417 1.36 -15.97 -0.05
N SER A 418 2.07 -17.03 0.29
CA SER A 418 1.66 -18.00 1.28
C SER A 418 2.07 -17.57 2.70
N PHE A 419 1.51 -18.24 3.72
CA PHE A 419 1.98 -18.05 5.09
C PHE A 419 3.44 -18.46 5.30
N HIS A 420 3.98 -19.36 4.47
CA HIS A 420 5.39 -19.77 4.53
C HIS A 420 6.33 -18.65 4.09
N ASP A 421 5.90 -17.81 3.14
CA ASP A 421 6.74 -16.73 2.60
C ASP A 421 6.95 -15.63 3.64
N VAL A 422 5.91 -15.35 4.45
CA VAL A 422 6.02 -14.47 5.63
C VAL A 422 7.03 -15.03 6.63
N LEU A 423 7.03 -16.34 6.88
CA LEU A 423 8.02 -16.99 7.75
C LEU A 423 9.44 -16.93 7.17
N TYR A 424 9.57 -17.13 5.86
CA TYR A 424 10.83 -16.97 5.14
C TYR A 424 11.39 -15.56 5.34
N ALA A 425 10.59 -14.52 5.09
CA ALA A 425 11.03 -13.13 5.19
C ALA A 425 11.41 -12.77 6.64
N ARG A 426 10.59 -13.17 7.61
CA ARG A 426 10.87 -12.99 9.04
C ARG A 426 12.16 -13.68 9.46
N ARG A 427 12.38 -14.92 9.05
CA ARG A 427 13.57 -15.68 9.41
C ARG A 427 14.83 -15.13 8.75
N THR A 428 14.81 -14.91 7.44
CA THR A 428 16.02 -14.54 6.68
C THR A 428 16.52 -13.15 7.01
N LEU A 429 15.61 -12.23 7.37
CA LEU A 429 15.94 -10.84 7.69
C LEU A 429 15.86 -10.51 9.19
N GLY A 430 15.59 -11.50 10.04
CA GLY A 430 15.50 -11.33 11.49
C GLY A 430 14.34 -10.43 11.94
N LEU A 431 13.23 -10.46 11.19
CA LEU A 431 12.03 -9.67 11.48
C LEU A 431 11.07 -10.46 12.37
N LYS A 432 10.21 -9.74 13.09
CA LYS A 432 9.20 -10.31 14.00
C LYS A 432 7.78 -9.89 13.60
N PRO A 433 6.74 -10.60 14.07
CA PRO A 433 5.34 -10.13 14.01
C PRO A 433 5.16 -8.81 14.80
N ALA A 434 3.97 -8.23 14.84
CA ALA A 434 3.62 -7.15 15.77
C ALA A 434 3.85 -7.59 17.24
N PRO A 435 4.26 -6.67 18.15
CA PRO A 435 4.68 -7.05 19.50
C PRO A 435 3.57 -7.74 20.30
N GLU A 436 2.35 -7.24 20.22
CA GLU A 436 1.20 -7.80 20.94
C GLU A 436 0.90 -9.23 20.44
N PHE A 437 1.02 -9.45 19.13
CA PHE A 437 0.81 -10.77 18.53
C PHE A 437 1.97 -11.74 18.82
N GLU A 438 3.22 -11.26 18.87
CA GLU A 438 4.38 -12.05 19.30
C GLU A 438 4.21 -12.57 20.74
N GLU A 439 3.72 -11.72 21.65
CA GLU A 439 3.40 -12.13 23.03
C GLU A 439 2.28 -13.17 23.08
N TRP A 440 1.23 -12.99 22.28
CA TRP A 440 0.14 -13.97 22.20
C TRP A 440 0.60 -15.31 21.62
N LEU A 441 1.42 -15.32 20.56
CA LEU A 441 2.01 -16.55 20.02
C LEU A 441 2.86 -17.28 21.07
N ALA A 442 3.58 -16.55 21.92
CA ALA A 442 4.34 -17.13 23.03
C ALA A 442 3.42 -17.75 24.09
N ALA A 443 2.34 -17.04 24.47
CA ALA A 443 1.34 -17.53 25.41
C ALA A 443 0.62 -18.80 24.90
N GLN A 444 0.39 -18.90 23.58
CA GLN A 444 -0.18 -20.09 22.93
C GLN A 444 0.85 -21.20 22.65
N ASN A 445 2.11 -21.03 23.07
CA ASN A 445 3.21 -21.97 22.83
C ASN A 445 3.48 -22.23 21.33
N MET A 446 3.16 -21.26 20.47
CA MET A 446 3.28 -21.30 19.01
C MET A 446 4.61 -20.76 18.51
N ILE A 447 5.33 -19.98 19.34
CA ILE A 447 6.68 -19.49 19.04
C ILE A 447 7.71 -20.07 20.01
N GLY A 448 8.89 -20.43 19.50
CA GLY A 448 10.04 -20.91 20.28
C GLY A 448 10.81 -19.78 20.95
N ALA A 449 11.69 -20.13 21.89
CA ALA A 449 12.64 -19.18 22.49
C ALA A 449 13.65 -18.62 21.47
N ASP A 450 13.79 -19.29 20.33
CA ASP A 450 14.55 -18.86 19.16
C ASP A 450 13.78 -17.88 18.25
N GLY A 451 12.54 -17.54 18.60
CA GLY A 451 11.67 -16.65 17.82
C GLY A 451 11.02 -17.33 16.61
N LEU A 452 11.13 -18.65 16.47
CA LEU A 452 10.57 -19.39 15.34
C LEU A 452 9.16 -19.89 15.63
N ILE A 453 8.28 -19.82 14.64
CA ILE A 453 6.99 -20.51 14.71
C ILE A 453 7.25 -22.02 14.77
N ARG A 454 6.59 -22.69 15.72
CA ARG A 454 6.71 -24.13 15.92
C ARG A 454 5.80 -24.86 14.95
N PRO A 455 6.24 -25.98 14.36
CA PRO A 455 5.35 -26.86 13.61
C PRO A 455 4.40 -27.53 14.60
N LEU A 456 3.21 -26.96 14.75
CA LEU A 456 2.15 -27.52 15.59
C LEU A 456 1.19 -28.31 14.70
N ASP A 457 0.92 -29.55 15.07
CA ASP A 457 -0.23 -30.26 14.52
C ASP A 457 -1.50 -29.54 15.00
N ALA A 458 -2.43 -29.26 14.07
CA ALA A 458 -3.70 -28.61 14.40
C ALA A 458 -4.42 -29.33 15.55
N SER A 459 -4.32 -30.65 15.67
CA SER A 459 -4.92 -31.45 16.77
C SER A 459 -4.31 -31.17 18.15
N ALA A 460 -3.05 -30.73 18.19
CA ALA A 460 -2.32 -30.36 19.40
C ALA A 460 -2.47 -28.89 19.78
N SER A 461 -3.06 -28.06 18.90
CA SER A 461 -3.27 -26.64 19.14
C SER A 461 -4.42 -26.36 20.10
N SER A 462 -4.28 -25.34 20.95
CA SER A 462 -5.39 -24.76 21.71
C SER A 462 -6.50 -24.23 20.79
N LEU A 463 -6.15 -23.87 19.56
CA LEU A 463 -7.03 -23.31 18.54
C LEU A 463 -7.84 -24.36 17.76
N ARG A 464 -7.60 -25.66 17.97
CA ARG A 464 -8.21 -26.75 17.16
C ARG A 464 -9.74 -26.69 17.05
N ALA A 465 -10.39 -26.14 18.08
CA ALA A 465 -11.84 -26.04 18.09
C ALA A 465 -12.37 -25.03 17.05
N LEU A 466 -11.53 -24.15 16.48
CA LEU A 466 -11.90 -23.30 15.34
C LEU A 466 -12.36 -24.11 14.13
N ALA A 467 -11.73 -25.25 13.86
CA ALA A 467 -12.15 -26.14 12.78
C ALA A 467 -13.38 -26.98 13.14
N ALA A 468 -13.77 -27.04 14.42
CA ALA A 468 -14.85 -27.89 14.94
C ALA A 468 -16.10 -27.13 15.39
N SER A 469 -16.04 -25.79 15.49
CA SER A 469 -17.13 -24.95 16.03
C SER A 469 -17.66 -23.87 15.07
N ALA A 470 -17.34 -23.95 13.79
CA ALA A 470 -18.14 -23.30 12.76
C ALA A 470 -19.37 -24.16 12.46
#